data_AF-A0A1H1WSI7-F1
#
_entry.id   AF-A0A1H1WSI7-F1
#
_cell.length_a   1.000
_cell.length_b   1.000
_cell.length_c   1.000
_cell.angle_alpha   90.00
_cell.angle_beta   90.00
_cell.angle_gamma   90.00
#
_symmetry.space_group_name_H-M   'P 1'
#
loop_
_entity.id
_entity.type
_entity.pdbx_description
1 polymer ?
#
loop_
_entity_poly.entity_id
_entity_poly.type
_entity_poly.pdbx_seq_one_letter_code
_entity_poly.pdbx_strand_id
1 'polypeptide(L)' 'MQKDHVPYGSDISAGRYACADCGHEYSAPSRTSMPPCPYYQPSTHSLNGWKVLSGQGDAVEDPYPNNANK' A
#
# COMPACT_ATOMS: atom_id res chain seq x y z
N MET A 1 -2.30 -15.80 -5.36
CA MET A 1 -3.18 -14.62 -5.33
C MET A 1 -2.45 -13.56 -4.53
N GLN A 2 -1.66 -12.72 -5.22
CA GLN A 2 -0.90 -11.64 -4.58
C GLN A 2 -1.89 -10.62 -4.02
N LYS A 3 -1.76 -10.33 -2.73
CA LYS A 3 -2.54 -9.29 -2.05
C LYS A 3 -1.83 -7.97 -2.28
N ASP A 4 -1.94 -7.42 -3.49
CA ASP A 4 -1.32 -6.15 -3.85
C ASP A 4 -2.06 -4.95 -3.24
N HIS A 5 -2.56 -5.02 -2.00
CA HIS A 5 -3.36 -3.97 -1.36
C HIS A 5 -2.63 -3.37 -0.17
N VAL A 6 -2.22 -2.12 -0.33
CA VAL A 6 -1.48 -1.33 0.65
C VAL A 6 -2.43 -0.31 1.28
N PRO A 7 -2.81 -0.45 2.56
CA PRO A 7 -3.62 0.55 3.22
C PRO A 7 -2.86 1.87 3.41
N TYR A 8 -3.59 2.96 3.64
CA TYR A 8 -2.97 4.24 3.98
C TYR A 8 -2.13 4.12 5.27
N GLY A 9 -0.96 4.73 5.26
CA GLY A 9 -0.01 4.69 6.37
C GLY A 9 0.97 3.54 6.36
N SER A 10 0.81 2.53 5.48
CA SER A 10 1.77 1.43 5.36
C SER A 10 3.09 1.84 4.72
N ASP A 11 4.15 1.12 5.07
CA ASP A 11 5.44 1.18 4.42
C ASP A 11 5.35 0.71 2.96
N ILE A 12 5.92 1.48 2.06
CA ILE A 12 5.92 1.22 0.63
C ILE A 12 7.33 1.31 0.06
N SER A 13 7.57 0.54 -0.99
CA SER A 13 8.77 0.64 -1.81
C SER A 13 8.62 1.66 -2.93
N ALA A 14 9.73 2.02 -3.58
CA ALA A 14 9.69 2.82 -4.79
C ALA A 14 8.93 2.06 -5.89
N GLY A 15 7.86 2.66 -6.40
CA GLY A 15 6.96 1.97 -7.31
C GLY A 15 5.81 2.83 -7.81
N ARG A 16 4.98 2.22 -8.66
CA ARG A 16 3.70 2.72 -9.14
C ARG A 16 2.58 2.00 -8.42
N TYR A 17 1.62 2.79 -7.99
CA TYR A 17 0.46 2.39 -7.24
C TYR A 17 -0.79 2.95 -7.91
N ALA A 18 -1.88 2.21 -7.95
CA ALA A 18 -3.19 2.70 -8.36
C ALA A 18 -4.09 2.79 -7.15
N CYS A 19 -4.83 3.87 -6.95
CA CYS A 19 -5.83 3.89 -5.89
C CYS A 19 -6.81 2.72 -6.08
N ALA A 20 -7.04 1.95 -5.01
CA ALA A 20 -7.92 0.77 -5.08
C ALA A 20 -9.37 1.14 -5.39
N ASP A 21 -9.75 2.39 -5.13
CA ASP A 21 -11.11 2.92 -5.28
C ASP A 21 -11.31 3.67 -6.61
N CYS A 22 -10.48 4.68 -6.89
CA CYS A 22 -10.64 5.52 -8.08
C CYS A 22 -9.70 5.18 -9.24
N GLY A 23 -8.75 4.26 -9.04
CA GLY A 23 -7.78 3.87 -10.07
C GLY A 23 -6.71 4.91 -10.38
N HIS A 24 -6.62 6.00 -9.60
CA HIS A 24 -5.61 7.03 -9.80
C HIS A 24 -4.20 6.45 -9.68
N GLU A 25 -3.39 6.61 -10.74
CA GLU A 25 -2.00 6.18 -10.74
C GLU A 25 -1.11 7.17 -10.01
N TYR A 26 -0.26 6.64 -9.16
CA TYR A 26 0.57 7.40 -8.26
C TYR A 26 1.92 6.73 -8.14
N SER A 27 2.96 7.47 -8.52
CA SER A 27 4.34 7.01 -8.45
C SER A 27 4.98 7.61 -7.22
N ALA A 28 5.52 6.77 -6.34
CA ALA A 28 6.23 7.23 -5.15
C ALA A 28 7.56 6.52 -4.97
N PRO A 29 8.53 7.19 -4.32
CA PRO A 29 9.73 6.55 -3.80
C PRO A 29 9.40 5.69 -2.57
N SER A 30 10.37 4.87 -2.15
CA SER A 30 10.27 4.10 -0.92
C SER A 30 10.07 5.03 0.28
N ARG A 31 9.06 4.78 1.09
CA ARG A 31 8.77 5.54 2.31
C ARG A 31 7.97 4.68 3.28
N THR A 32 8.09 5.00 4.56
CA THR A 32 7.45 4.25 5.64
C THR A 32 5.98 4.59 5.84
N SER A 33 5.44 5.56 5.11
CA SER A 33 4.04 5.95 5.25
C SER A 33 3.42 6.33 3.92
N MET A 34 2.51 5.49 3.43
CA MET A 34 1.73 5.72 2.23
C MET A 34 0.66 6.80 2.48
N PRO A 35 0.68 7.95 1.78
CA PRO A 35 -0.30 8.99 1.90
C PRO A 35 -1.66 8.52 1.36
N PRO A 36 -2.74 9.15 1.82
CA PRO A 36 -4.06 8.93 1.25
C PRO A 36 -4.13 9.37 -0.21
N CYS A 37 -5.13 8.87 -0.94
CA CYS A 37 -5.41 9.30 -2.30
C CYS A 37 -5.62 10.83 -2.36
N PRO A 38 -4.95 11.58 -3.25
CA PRO A 38 -5.17 13.02 -3.38
C PRO A 38 -6.58 13.36 -3.87
N TYR A 39 -7.25 12.39 -4.51
CA TYR A 39 -8.65 12.48 -4.96
C TYR A 39 -9.60 11.75 -4.01
N TYR A 40 -9.20 11.56 -2.74
CA TYR A 40 -10.02 10.88 -1.74
C TYR A 40 -11.40 11.53 -1.63
N GLN A 41 -12.42 10.71 -1.83
CA GLN A 41 -13.81 11.11 -1.74
C GLN A 41 -14.53 10.11 -0.81
N PRO A 42 -15.13 10.58 0.29
CA PRO A 42 -15.73 9.71 1.31
C PRO A 42 -16.88 8.84 0.77
N SER A 43 -17.50 9.22 -0.35
CA SER A 43 -18.57 8.45 -0.98
C SER A 43 -18.09 7.37 -1.95
N THR A 44 -16.86 7.47 -2.46
CA THR A 44 -16.33 6.55 -3.49
C THR A 44 -15.12 5.76 -3.03
N HIS A 45 -14.44 6.20 -1.98
CA HIS A 45 -13.28 5.52 -1.41
C HIS A 45 -13.69 4.68 -0.20
N SER A 46 -13.95 3.40 -0.44
CA SER A 46 -14.36 2.42 0.57
C SER A 46 -13.21 1.53 1.02
N LEU A 47 -12.25 1.25 0.13
CA LEU A 47 -11.11 0.38 0.38
C LEU A 47 -9.99 1.10 1.10
N ASN A 48 -9.86 2.42 0.91
CA ASN A 48 -8.89 3.25 1.63
C ASN A 48 -7.45 2.75 1.53
N GLY A 49 -7.07 2.41 0.29
CA GLY A 49 -5.75 1.87 0.03
C GLY A 49 -5.34 2.00 -1.43
N TRP A 50 -4.16 1.46 -1.69
CA TRP A 50 -3.48 1.50 -2.96
C TRP A 50 -3.22 0.09 -3.45
N LYS A 51 -3.50 -0.13 -4.71
CA LYS A 51 -3.12 -1.32 -5.45
C LYS A 51 -1.70 -1.17 -5.99
N VAL A 52 -0.84 -2.15 -5.75
CA VAL A 52 0.53 -2.13 -6.31
C VAL A 52 0.46 -2.47 -7.80
N LEU A 53 0.91 -1.57 -8.66
CA LEU A 53 0.99 -1.80 -10.12
C LEU A 53 2.38 -2.27 -10.53
N SER A 54 3.42 -1.66 -9.95
CA SER A 54 4.81 -1.92 -10.30
C SER A 54 5.70 -1.54 -9.14
N GLY A 55 6.63 -2.42 -8.76
CA GLY A 55 7.45 -2.26 -7.57
C GLY A 55 7.30 -3.48 -6.67
N GLN A 56 8.28 -3.74 -5.81
CA GLN A 56 8.16 -4.74 -4.76
C GLN A 56 7.22 -4.19 -3.68
N GLY A 57 5.93 -4.24 -3.97
CA GLY A 57 4.88 -4.15 -2.99
C GLY A 57 4.91 -5.39 -2.13
N ASP A 58 4.89 -5.15 -0.83
CA ASP A 58 5.10 -6.14 0.22
C ASP A 58 6.52 -6.72 0.18
N ALA A 59 7.37 -6.17 1.04
CA ALA A 59 8.53 -6.88 1.50
C ALA A 59 8.08 -8.30 1.86
N VAL A 60 8.55 -9.29 1.10
CA VAL A 60 8.24 -10.72 1.32
C VAL A 60 8.67 -11.16 2.72
N GLU A 61 9.53 -10.37 3.38
CA GLU A 61 9.79 -10.42 4.80
C GLU A 61 9.01 -9.31 5.51
N ASP A 62 7.88 -9.67 6.10
CA ASP A 62 7.49 -9.08 7.37
C ASP A 62 8.26 -9.87 8.45
N PRO A 63 9.41 -9.40 8.97
CA PRO A 63 10.03 -10.02 10.12
C PRO A 63 9.25 -9.55 11.35
N TYR A 64 7.97 -9.88 11.46
CA TYR A 64 7.34 -9.92 12.77
C TYR A 64 8.15 -10.94 13.57
N PRO A 65 8.79 -10.54 14.69
CA PRO A 65 9.48 -11.51 15.51
C PRO A 65 8.43 -12.50 16.00
N ASN A 66 8.57 -13.73 15.51
CA ASN A 66 8.05 -14.91 16.16
C ASN A 66 8.68 -14.94 17.56
N ASN A 67 8.08 -14.24 18.52
CA ASN A 67 8.38 -14.41 19.93
C ASN A 67 7.72 -15.71 20.40
N ALA A 68 8.19 -16.81 19.79
CA ALA A 68 8.09 -18.16 20.33
C ALA A 68 9.21 -18.33 21.36
N ASN A 69 9.00 -17.84 22.58
CA ASN A 69 9.64 -18.28 23.83
C ASN A 69 9.07 -17.38 24.95
N LYS A 70 8.53 -17.86 26.07
CA LYS A 70 8.69 -19.11 26.81
C LYS A 70 7.58 -19.19 27.85
#